data_AF-I4HFZ2-F1
#
_entry.id   AF-I4HFZ2-F1
#
_cell.length_a   1.000
_cell.length_b   1.000
_cell.length_c   1.000
_cell.angle_alpha   90.00
_cell.angle_beta   90.00
_cell.angle_gamma   90.00
#
_symmetry.space_group_name_H-M   'P 1'
#
loop_
_entity.id
_entity.type
_entity.pdbx_description
1 polymer ?
#
loop_
_entity_poly.entity_id
_entity_poly.type
_entity_poly.pdbx_seq_one_letter_code
_entity_poly.pdbx_strand_id
1 'polypeptide(L)'
;MIDNNWIEDLLNKSKSNTEKEEKEHNNPLESKLITNLIDECYKIHKGDTLIPLGKLLASTFDLLISANYYSYVGHKGWYYCPTPTPSLYYHFTNCCPRHALGNIFYFHPASKPESGIIGKSTSRLLRAFLNVLLKKRGRSERILKGAEPVDVVIVNEEKNCLLFGEIKASPLLTLPLQMACDKLTDDGGKEITEHDGNLTINTIFNQQINLFVPKLVEGSWCESQYPFGNREDLSDKYWGYRSVIELLGSISPL
;
A
#
# COMPACT_ATOMS: atom_id res chain seq x y z
N MET A 1 -34.17 -30.79 12.48
CA MET A 1 -33.84 -29.78 11.47
C MET A 1 -32.81 -28.87 12.10
N ILE A 2 -31.61 -28.77 11.54
CA ILE A 2 -30.67 -27.71 11.94
C ILE A 2 -31.26 -26.44 11.32
N ASP A 3 -31.99 -25.68 12.13
CA ASP A 3 -32.59 -24.40 11.78
C ASP A 3 -31.51 -23.31 11.82
N ASN A 4 -30.39 -23.55 11.14
CA ASN A 4 -29.31 -22.58 11.05
C ASN A 4 -29.60 -21.71 9.84
N ASN A 5 -30.29 -20.58 10.06
CA ASN A 5 -30.25 -19.46 9.13
C ASN A 5 -28.84 -18.83 9.16
N TRP A 6 -27.84 -19.62 8.77
CA TRP A 6 -26.43 -19.27 8.82
C TRP A 6 -26.12 -17.99 8.04
N ILE A 7 -26.95 -17.68 7.04
CA ILE A 7 -26.90 -16.44 6.27
C ILE A 7 -27.24 -15.24 7.16
N GLU A 8 -28.32 -15.31 7.94
CA GLU A 8 -28.72 -14.24 8.85
C GLU A 8 -27.70 -14.06 9.98
N ASP A 9 -27.19 -15.16 10.54
CA ASP A 9 -26.12 -15.12 11.54
C ASP A 9 -24.85 -14.46 10.98
N LEU A 10 -24.43 -14.85 9.77
CA LEU A 10 -23.28 -14.26 9.07
C LEU A 10 -23.50 -12.78 8.82
N LEU A 11 -24.69 -12.37 8.38
CA LEU A 11 -25.03 -10.97 8.13
C LEU A 11 -25.02 -10.14 9.40
N ASN A 12 -25.59 -10.64 10.49
CA ASN A 12 -25.60 -9.95 11.78
C ASN A 12 -24.18 -9.75 12.32
N LYS A 13 -23.34 -10.80 12.24
CA LYS A 13 -21.91 -10.71 12.58
C LYS A 13 -21.18 -9.71 11.69
N SER A 14 -21.40 -9.77 10.38
CA SER A 14 -20.74 -8.90 9.39
C SER A 14 -21.10 -7.42 9.62
N LYS A 15 -22.38 -7.12 9.92
CA LYS A 15 -22.84 -5.77 10.28
C LYS A 15 -22.14 -5.26 11.54
N SER A 16 -22.17 -6.04 12.62
CA SER A 16 -21.52 -5.67 13.89
C SER A 16 -20.00 -5.44 13.72
N ASN A 17 -19.32 -6.32 12.98
CA ASN A 17 -17.90 -6.19 12.68
C ASN A 17 -17.58 -4.94 11.86
N THR A 18 -18.46 -4.61 10.90
CA THR A 18 -18.32 -3.40 10.07
C THR A 18 -18.44 -2.15 10.92
N GLU A 19 -19.47 -2.05 11.76
CA GLU A 19 -19.69 -0.90 12.65
C GLU A 19 -18.53 -0.70 13.65
N LYS A 20 -18.01 -1.80 14.19
CA LYS A 20 -16.84 -1.77 15.08
C LYS A 20 -15.60 -1.25 14.33
N GLU A 21 -15.32 -1.76 13.14
CA GLU A 21 -14.16 -1.34 12.36
C GLU A 21 -14.26 0.12 11.92
N GLU A 22 -15.44 0.61 11.53
CA GLU A 22 -15.64 2.01 11.15
C GLU A 22 -15.42 2.98 12.31
N LYS A 23 -15.76 2.57 13.55
CA LYS A 23 -15.46 3.34 14.76
C LYS A 23 -13.96 3.34 15.09
N GLU A 24 -13.29 2.21 14.93
CA GLU A 24 -11.86 2.05 15.24
C GLU A 24 -10.95 2.68 14.16
N HIS A 25 -11.38 2.67 12.91
CA HIS A 25 -10.59 3.07 11.75
C HIS A 25 -11.30 4.17 10.94
N ASN A 26 -11.35 5.36 11.53
CA ASN A 26 -11.78 6.56 10.83
C ASN A 26 -10.57 7.41 10.40
N ASN A 27 -10.09 7.18 9.17
CA ASN A 27 -9.01 7.95 8.58
C ASN A 27 -9.53 8.84 7.43
N PRO A 28 -9.59 10.17 7.60
CA PRO A 28 -10.06 11.06 6.54
C PRO A 28 -9.14 11.09 5.32
N LEU A 29 -7.83 10.89 5.48
CA LEU A 29 -6.89 10.86 4.35
C LEU A 29 -7.04 9.59 3.51
N GLU A 30 -7.41 8.48 4.13
CA GLU A 30 -7.73 7.25 3.39
C GLU A 30 -8.93 7.45 2.47
N SER A 31 -10.04 7.99 2.99
CA SER A 31 -11.24 8.26 2.19
C SER A 31 -10.94 9.26 1.06
N LYS A 32 -10.13 10.28 1.34
CA LYS A 32 -9.66 11.25 0.34
C LYS A 32 -8.81 10.58 -0.74
N LEU A 33 -7.83 9.75 -0.37
CA LEU A 33 -6.98 9.05 -1.32
C LEU A 33 -7.79 8.09 -2.20
N ILE A 34 -8.69 7.30 -1.63
CA ILE A 34 -9.59 6.40 -2.37
C ILE A 34 -10.36 7.18 -3.44
N THR A 35 -10.96 8.32 -3.05
CA THR A 35 -11.72 9.17 -3.97
C THR A 35 -10.84 9.70 -5.09
N ASN A 36 -9.67 10.26 -4.77
CA ASN A 36 -8.73 10.78 -5.77
C ASN A 36 -8.28 9.71 -6.76
N LEU A 37 -7.95 8.50 -6.28
CA LEU A 37 -7.50 7.39 -7.11
C LEU A 37 -8.58 6.93 -8.08
N ILE A 38 -9.82 6.75 -7.59
CA ILE A 38 -10.95 6.36 -8.43
C ILE A 38 -11.22 7.43 -9.50
N ASP A 39 -11.15 8.71 -9.13
CA ASP A 39 -11.42 9.81 -10.04
C ASP A 39 -10.37 9.91 -11.15
N GLU A 40 -9.09 9.77 -10.81
CA GLU A 40 -8.02 9.70 -11.81
C GLU A 40 -8.14 8.47 -12.70
N CYS A 41 -8.57 7.30 -12.18
CA CYS A 41 -8.85 6.13 -13.03
C CYS A 41 -9.90 6.42 -14.09
N TYR A 42 -11.00 7.09 -13.72
CA TYR A 42 -12.05 7.47 -14.67
C TYR A 42 -11.55 8.50 -15.69
N LYS A 43 -10.73 9.47 -15.24
CA LYS A 43 -10.15 10.48 -16.12
C LYS A 43 -9.19 9.86 -17.14
N ILE A 44 -8.28 8.99 -16.71
CA ILE A 44 -7.35 8.26 -17.59
C ILE A 44 -8.14 7.40 -18.58
N HIS A 45 -9.09 6.59 -18.11
CA HIS A 45 -9.90 5.74 -19.00
C HIS A 45 -10.73 6.54 -20.02
N LYS A 46 -11.21 7.73 -19.64
CA LYS A 46 -11.92 8.62 -20.56
C LYS A 46 -10.98 9.24 -21.60
N GLY A 47 -9.73 9.52 -21.22
CA GLY A 47 -8.70 10.04 -22.13
C GLY A 47 -8.16 8.98 -23.09
N ASP A 48 -8.05 7.73 -22.62
CA ASP A 48 -7.66 6.58 -23.43
C ASP A 48 -8.49 5.34 -23.06
N THR A 49 -9.50 5.06 -23.88
CA THR A 49 -10.43 3.95 -23.68
C THR A 49 -9.81 2.59 -23.96
N LEU A 50 -8.60 2.54 -24.56
CA LEU A 50 -7.87 1.30 -24.77
C LEU A 50 -7.33 0.73 -23.45
N ILE A 51 -7.15 1.57 -22.43
CA ILE A 51 -6.75 1.14 -21.09
C ILE A 51 -8.00 0.72 -20.32
N PRO A 52 -8.20 -0.58 -19.99
CA PRO A 52 -9.41 -1.03 -19.30
C PRO A 52 -9.51 -0.43 -17.90
N LEU A 53 -10.65 0.18 -17.57
CA LEU A 53 -10.91 0.76 -16.25
C LEU A 53 -10.66 -0.22 -15.10
N GLY A 54 -11.02 -1.50 -15.28
CA GLY A 54 -10.77 -2.53 -14.27
C GLY A 54 -9.28 -2.71 -13.93
N LYS A 55 -8.38 -2.57 -14.92
CA LYS A 55 -6.94 -2.62 -14.68
C LYS A 55 -6.46 -1.40 -13.91
N LEU A 56 -6.94 -0.20 -14.27
CA LEU A 56 -6.61 1.04 -13.55
C LEU A 56 -7.07 0.98 -12.08
N LEU A 57 -8.29 0.52 -11.83
CA LEU A 57 -8.82 0.34 -10.47
C LEU A 57 -8.02 -0.68 -9.67
N ALA A 58 -7.62 -1.80 -10.28
CA ALA A 58 -6.77 -2.80 -9.62
C ALA A 58 -5.39 -2.24 -9.27
N SER A 59 -4.74 -1.54 -10.22
CA SER A 59 -3.42 -0.93 -9.98
C SER A 59 -3.45 0.17 -8.93
N THR A 60 -4.51 0.99 -8.89
CA THR A 60 -4.64 2.03 -7.86
C THR A 60 -5.01 1.47 -6.50
N PHE A 61 -5.68 0.31 -6.45
CA PHE A 61 -5.88 -0.41 -5.19
C PHE A 61 -4.53 -0.87 -4.58
N ASP A 62 -3.59 -1.39 -5.38
CA ASP A 62 -2.24 -1.70 -4.88
C ASP A 62 -1.52 -0.46 -4.32
N LEU A 63 -1.69 0.71 -4.97
CA LEU A 63 -1.13 1.97 -4.48
C LEU A 63 -1.76 2.41 -3.14
N LEU A 64 -3.06 2.19 -2.95
CA LEU A 64 -3.74 2.42 -1.67
C LEU A 64 -3.19 1.51 -0.56
N ILE A 65 -2.98 0.22 -0.85
CA ILE A 65 -2.38 -0.70 0.12
C ILE A 65 -0.93 -0.28 0.43
N SER A 66 -0.17 0.14 -0.58
CA SER A 66 1.18 0.66 -0.40
C SER A 66 1.20 1.86 0.54
N ALA A 67 0.29 2.82 0.35
CA ALA A 67 0.12 3.97 1.24
C ALA A 67 -0.09 3.55 2.70
N ASN A 68 -0.90 2.53 2.93
CA ASN A 68 -1.11 1.96 4.26
C ASN A 68 0.16 1.27 4.80
N TYR A 69 0.92 0.59 3.95
CA TYR A 69 2.15 -0.09 4.36
C TYR A 69 3.25 0.88 4.77
N TYR A 70 3.34 2.04 4.12
CA TYR A 70 4.29 3.08 4.51
C TYR A 70 4.05 3.61 5.93
N SER A 71 2.83 3.52 6.46
CA SER A 71 2.54 3.85 7.86
C SER A 71 3.24 2.93 8.88
N TYR A 72 3.77 1.78 8.47
CA TYR A 72 4.53 0.86 9.34
C TYR A 72 6.04 1.08 9.31
N VAL A 73 6.53 2.01 8.47
CA VAL A 73 7.96 2.34 8.41
C VAL A 73 8.45 2.82 9.77
N GLY A 74 9.56 2.27 10.24
CA GLY A 74 10.12 2.64 11.55
C GLY A 74 11.63 2.67 11.49
N HIS A 75 12.27 2.57 12.67
CA HIS A 75 13.73 2.54 12.77
C HIS A 75 14.36 1.29 12.16
N LYS A 76 13.63 0.16 12.12
CA LYS A 76 14.13 -1.13 11.63
C LYS A 76 13.63 -1.43 10.22
N GLY A 77 14.29 -2.36 9.54
CA GLY A 77 13.91 -2.80 8.19
C GLY A 77 14.52 -1.95 7.08
N TRP A 78 15.59 -1.21 7.37
CA TRP A 78 16.34 -0.47 6.38
C TRP A 78 17.52 -1.30 5.89
N TYR A 79 17.74 -1.21 4.58
CA TYR A 79 18.81 -1.87 3.86
C TYR A 79 19.76 -0.83 3.27
N TYR A 80 21.03 -0.91 3.61
CA TYR A 80 22.09 -0.10 3.06
C TYR A 80 22.65 -0.70 1.78
N CYS A 81 22.73 0.15 0.76
CA CYS A 81 23.35 -0.14 -0.51
C CYS A 81 24.50 0.85 -0.73
N PRO A 82 25.77 0.39 -0.74
CA PRO A 82 26.94 1.27 -0.80
C PRO A 82 27.19 1.87 -2.20
N THR A 83 26.72 1.22 -3.26
CA THR A 83 27.03 1.56 -4.66
C THR A 83 25.78 1.82 -5.51
N PRO A 84 25.88 2.68 -6.55
CA PRO A 84 27.01 3.58 -6.88
C PRO A 84 27.10 4.78 -5.93
N THR A 85 25.99 5.17 -5.30
CA THR A 85 25.92 6.18 -4.25
C THR A 85 25.32 5.54 -2.99
N PRO A 86 25.90 5.75 -1.80
CA PRO A 86 25.36 5.20 -0.56
C PRO A 86 23.89 5.61 -0.37
N SER A 87 23.02 4.64 -0.10
CA SER A 87 21.60 4.88 0.12
C SER A 87 20.99 3.82 1.02
N LEU A 88 19.99 4.23 1.78
CA LEU A 88 19.15 3.36 2.60
C LEU A 88 17.83 3.09 1.89
N TYR A 89 17.37 1.85 1.95
CA TYR A 89 16.14 1.38 1.32
C TYR A 89 15.22 0.71 2.32
N TYR A 90 13.94 1.06 2.29
CA TYR A 90 12.89 0.30 2.96
C TYR A 90 12.07 -0.39 1.87
N HIS A 91 12.27 -1.69 1.70
CA HIS A 91 11.73 -2.44 0.56
C HIS A 91 10.82 -3.59 0.99
N PHE A 92 9.92 -3.99 0.07
CA PHE A 92 8.87 -4.97 0.32
C PHE A 92 9.07 -6.27 -0.47
N THR A 93 10.17 -6.37 -1.21
CA THR A 93 10.65 -7.56 -1.92
C THR A 93 11.91 -8.10 -1.25
N ASN A 94 12.23 -9.39 -1.42
CA ASN A 94 13.40 -10.00 -0.79
C ASN A 94 14.71 -9.73 -1.55
N CYS A 95 14.90 -8.50 -2.03
CA CYS A 95 16.09 -8.11 -2.77
C CYS A 95 16.40 -6.62 -2.71
N CYS A 96 17.66 -6.26 -2.95
CA CYS A 96 18.06 -4.87 -3.18
C CYS A 96 17.28 -4.27 -4.36
N PRO A 97 16.50 -3.20 -4.15
CA PRO A 97 15.67 -2.63 -5.22
C PRO A 97 16.48 -2.03 -6.36
N ARG A 98 17.61 -1.37 -6.05
CA ARG A 98 18.50 -0.76 -7.04
C ARG A 98 19.15 -1.82 -7.94
N HIS A 99 19.76 -2.83 -7.34
CA HIS A 99 20.49 -3.87 -8.08
C HIS A 99 19.57 -4.80 -8.87
N ALA A 100 18.33 -4.99 -8.42
CA ALA A 100 17.31 -5.72 -9.16
C ALA A 100 17.04 -5.10 -10.55
N LEU A 101 17.17 -3.77 -10.71
CA LEU A 101 17.03 -3.11 -12.01
C LEU A 101 18.09 -3.55 -13.03
N GLY A 102 19.29 -3.91 -12.54
CA GLY A 102 20.39 -4.43 -13.35
C GLY A 102 20.42 -5.95 -13.46
N ASN A 103 19.34 -6.65 -13.07
CA ASN A 103 19.29 -8.12 -12.96
C ASN A 103 20.32 -8.71 -11.98
N ILE A 104 20.73 -7.95 -10.96
CA ILE A 104 21.65 -8.43 -9.92
C ILE A 104 20.84 -8.71 -8.65
N PHE A 105 20.94 -9.94 -8.14
CA PHE A 105 20.21 -10.38 -6.96
C PHE A 105 21.07 -10.34 -5.71
N TYR A 106 20.79 -9.39 -4.83
CA TYR A 106 21.27 -9.38 -3.45
C TYR A 106 20.10 -9.68 -2.53
N PHE A 107 20.13 -10.83 -1.86
CA PHE A 107 19.09 -11.22 -0.93
C PHE A 107 19.10 -10.34 0.31
N HIS A 108 17.92 -9.85 0.68
CA HIS A 108 17.67 -9.26 1.98
C HIS A 108 16.20 -9.46 2.35
N PRO A 109 15.84 -9.80 3.60
CA PRO A 109 14.45 -9.99 4.00
C PRO A 109 13.61 -8.72 3.82
N ALA A 110 12.49 -8.84 3.09
CA ALA A 110 11.55 -7.74 2.91
C ALA A 110 11.00 -7.19 4.24
N SER A 111 10.87 -5.87 4.32
CA SER A 111 10.24 -5.15 5.44
C SER A 111 8.72 -5.13 5.36
N LYS A 112 8.14 -6.24 4.89
CA LYS A 112 6.68 -6.39 4.78
C LYS A 112 6.05 -6.49 6.19
N PRO A 113 4.84 -5.95 6.38
CA PRO A 113 4.09 -6.19 7.61
C PRO A 113 3.84 -7.69 7.84
N GLU A 114 3.59 -8.06 9.09
CA GLU A 114 3.19 -9.42 9.44
C GLU A 114 1.91 -9.83 8.69
N SER A 115 1.77 -11.11 8.34
CA SER A 115 0.66 -11.61 7.53
C SER A 115 -0.73 -11.29 8.09
N GLY A 116 -0.88 -11.29 9.42
CA GLY A 116 -2.14 -10.89 10.07
C GLY A 116 -2.51 -9.41 9.83
N ILE A 117 -1.51 -8.54 9.71
CA ILE A 117 -1.70 -7.11 9.38
C ILE A 117 -2.06 -6.96 7.91
N ILE A 118 -1.45 -7.74 7.02
CA ILE A 118 -1.71 -7.74 5.58
C ILE A 118 -3.18 -8.06 5.30
N GLY A 119 -3.69 -9.18 5.82
CA GLY A 119 -5.08 -9.59 5.61
C GLY A 119 -6.08 -8.56 6.14
N LYS A 120 -5.89 -8.11 7.40
CA LYS A 120 -6.74 -7.09 8.02
C LYS A 120 -6.76 -5.78 7.23
N SER A 121 -5.60 -5.31 6.78
CA SER A 121 -5.49 -4.06 6.03
C SER A 121 -6.16 -4.17 4.66
N THR A 122 -5.95 -5.28 3.95
CA THR A 122 -6.45 -5.47 2.59
C THR A 122 -7.96 -5.64 2.58
N SER A 123 -8.55 -6.41 3.50
CA SER A 123 -10.00 -6.53 3.65
C SER A 123 -10.68 -5.20 3.93
N ARG A 124 -10.15 -4.45 4.92
CA ARG A 124 -10.64 -3.12 5.29
C ARG A 124 -10.58 -2.14 4.11
N LEU A 125 -9.42 -2.05 3.44
CA LEU A 125 -9.21 -1.10 2.35
C LEU A 125 -10.01 -1.48 1.10
N LEU A 126 -10.16 -2.77 0.80
CA LEU A 126 -10.99 -3.22 -0.32
C LEU A 126 -12.45 -2.82 -0.08
N ARG A 127 -12.95 -3.05 1.13
CA ARG A 127 -14.31 -2.65 1.52
C ARG A 127 -14.51 -1.14 1.35
N ALA A 128 -13.61 -0.33 1.89
CA ALA A 128 -13.68 1.13 1.75
C ALA A 128 -13.63 1.57 0.27
N PHE A 129 -12.72 1.00 -0.51
CA PHE A 129 -12.56 1.29 -1.94
C PHE A 129 -13.80 0.94 -2.76
N LEU A 130 -14.34 -0.28 -2.58
CA LEU A 130 -15.55 -0.73 -3.27
C LEU A 130 -16.78 0.09 -2.86
N ASN A 131 -16.93 0.44 -1.58
CA ASN A 131 -18.03 1.30 -1.12
C ASN A 131 -18.01 2.66 -1.83
N VAL A 132 -16.84 3.31 -1.95
CA VAL A 132 -16.73 4.58 -2.69
C VAL A 132 -17.02 4.39 -4.17
N LEU A 133 -16.47 3.35 -4.80
CA LEU A 133 -16.66 3.04 -6.22
C LEU A 133 -18.14 2.81 -6.56
N LEU A 134 -18.83 2.00 -5.77
CA LEU A 134 -20.24 1.65 -5.97
C LEU A 134 -21.14 2.86 -5.74
N LYS A 135 -20.92 3.61 -4.65
CA LYS A 135 -21.66 4.85 -4.39
C LYS A 135 -21.52 5.85 -5.55
N LYS A 136 -20.32 6.01 -6.10
CA LYS A 136 -20.07 6.87 -7.28
C LYS A 136 -20.82 6.39 -8.53
N ARG A 137 -21.09 5.09 -8.64
CA ARG A 137 -21.88 4.47 -9.71
C ARG A 137 -23.39 4.44 -9.43
N GLY A 138 -23.86 5.05 -8.33
CA GLY A 138 -25.28 5.01 -7.95
C GLY A 138 -25.76 3.61 -7.60
N ARG A 139 -24.86 2.74 -7.13
CA ARG A 139 -25.13 1.36 -6.76
C ARG A 139 -25.53 1.29 -5.28
N SER A 140 -26.57 0.51 -4.98
CA SER A 140 -27.13 0.34 -3.63
C SER A 140 -26.50 -0.81 -2.84
N GLU A 141 -25.58 -1.57 -3.46
CA GLU A 141 -24.85 -2.63 -2.78
C GLU A 141 -24.08 -2.11 -1.55
N ARG A 142 -24.21 -2.84 -0.44
CA ARG A 142 -23.44 -2.58 0.79
C ARG A 142 -22.28 -3.55 0.88
N ILE A 143 -21.08 -3.05 1.12
CA ILE A 143 -19.90 -3.88 1.35
C ILE A 143 -19.63 -3.97 2.86
N LEU A 144 -19.87 -5.15 3.41
CA LEU A 144 -19.69 -5.47 4.81
C LEU A 144 -18.36 -6.21 5.03
N LYS A 145 -17.80 -6.03 6.21
CA LYS A 145 -16.67 -6.83 6.70
C LYS A 145 -17.10 -8.29 6.83
N GLY A 146 -16.29 -9.19 6.30
CA GLY A 146 -16.56 -10.62 6.39
C GLY A 146 -16.40 -11.19 7.80
N ALA A 147 -16.85 -12.42 7.95
CA ALA A 147 -16.59 -13.28 9.08
C ALA A 147 -16.08 -14.61 8.51
N GLU A 148 -15.04 -15.19 9.11
CA GLU A 148 -14.44 -16.46 8.69
C GLU A 148 -15.51 -17.47 8.21
N PRO A 149 -15.43 -17.98 6.97
CA PRO A 149 -14.26 -18.00 6.08
C PRO A 149 -14.26 -16.95 4.96
N VAL A 150 -15.01 -15.85 5.09
CA VAL A 150 -15.09 -14.81 4.04
C VAL A 150 -14.47 -13.49 4.50
N ASP A 151 -13.77 -12.80 3.62
CA ASP A 151 -13.13 -11.51 3.91
C ASP A 151 -14.09 -10.33 3.76
N VAL A 152 -14.99 -10.40 2.79
CA VAL A 152 -16.01 -9.36 2.52
C VAL A 152 -17.34 -9.98 2.10
N VAL A 153 -18.43 -9.32 2.46
CA VAL A 153 -19.80 -9.69 2.06
C VAL A 153 -20.42 -8.51 1.31
N ILE A 154 -20.89 -8.75 0.10
CA ILE A 154 -21.60 -7.77 -0.72
C ILE A 154 -23.08 -8.09 -0.66
N VAL A 155 -23.87 -7.15 -0.15
CA VAL A 155 -25.30 -7.31 0.04
C VAL A 155 -26.04 -6.41 -0.95
N ASN A 156 -26.90 -7.01 -1.76
CA ASN A 156 -27.92 -6.30 -2.52
C ASN A 156 -29.30 -6.73 -2.00
N GLU A 157 -29.90 -5.90 -1.14
CA GLU A 157 -31.20 -6.19 -0.52
C GLU A 157 -32.33 -6.16 -1.56
N GLU A 158 -32.29 -5.25 -2.54
CA GLU A 158 -33.30 -5.12 -3.59
C GLU A 158 -33.40 -6.39 -4.47
N LYS A 159 -32.25 -7.00 -4.76
CA LYS A 159 -32.14 -8.20 -5.61
C LYS A 159 -32.12 -9.49 -4.80
N ASN A 160 -32.21 -9.41 -3.48
CA ASN A 160 -32.04 -10.55 -2.56
C ASN A 160 -30.78 -11.37 -2.90
N CYS A 161 -29.66 -10.67 -3.14
CA CYS A 161 -28.42 -11.27 -3.61
C CYS A 161 -27.29 -11.01 -2.63
N LEU A 162 -26.55 -12.08 -2.33
CA LEU A 162 -25.35 -12.07 -1.49
C LEU A 162 -24.18 -12.59 -2.29
N LEU A 163 -23.10 -11.82 -2.34
CA LEU A 163 -21.83 -12.26 -2.91
C LEU A 163 -20.79 -12.30 -1.80
N PHE A 164 -19.98 -13.35 -1.82
CA PHE A 164 -18.88 -13.55 -0.90
C PHE A 164 -17.56 -13.29 -1.61
N GLY A 165 -16.67 -12.55 -0.98
CA GLY A 165 -15.34 -12.26 -1.49
C GLY A 165 -14.26 -12.79 -0.55
N GLU A 166 -13.24 -13.39 -1.15
CA GLU A 166 -12.03 -13.88 -0.51
C GLU A 166 -10.84 -13.14 -1.12
N ILE A 167 -9.92 -12.66 -0.29
CA ILE A 167 -8.79 -11.83 -0.66
C ILE A 167 -7.51 -12.65 -0.46
N LYS A 168 -7.01 -13.22 -1.56
CA LYS A 168 -5.81 -14.08 -1.54
C LYS A 168 -4.52 -13.38 -1.96
N ALA A 169 -4.41 -12.07 -1.75
CA ALA A 169 -3.29 -11.32 -2.30
C ALA A 169 -2.72 -10.30 -1.31
N SER A 170 -1.39 -10.33 -1.17
CA SER A 170 -0.60 -9.14 -0.88
C SER A 170 -0.67 -8.18 -2.08
N PRO A 171 -0.45 -6.87 -1.91
CA PRO A 171 -0.40 -5.95 -3.04
C PRO A 171 0.61 -6.44 -4.08
N LEU A 172 0.26 -6.34 -5.36
CA LEU A 172 1.18 -6.73 -6.45
C LEU A 172 2.34 -5.76 -6.59
N LEU A 173 2.16 -4.54 -6.11
CA LEU A 173 3.17 -3.51 -6.10
C LEU A 173 3.21 -2.82 -4.73
N THR A 174 4.39 -2.76 -4.14
CA THR A 174 4.72 -1.79 -3.10
C THR A 174 6.12 -1.28 -3.38
N LEU A 175 6.19 -0.02 -3.84
CA LEU A 175 7.44 0.59 -4.24
C LEU A 175 8.34 0.82 -3.02
N PRO A 176 9.65 0.59 -3.13
CA PRO A 176 10.59 0.87 -2.06
C PRO A 176 10.61 2.36 -1.71
N LEU A 177 10.91 2.64 -0.45
CA LEU A 177 11.31 3.98 -0.02
C LEU A 177 12.83 4.06 0.01
N GLN A 178 13.35 5.25 -0.25
CA GLN A 178 14.78 5.52 -0.28
C GLN A 178 15.11 6.75 0.57
N MET A 179 16.24 6.69 1.26
CA MET A 179 16.84 7.83 1.95
C MET A 179 18.32 7.90 1.59
N ALA A 180 18.80 9.11 1.30
CA ALA A 180 20.23 9.34 1.13
C ALA A 180 20.95 9.16 2.48
N CYS A 181 22.17 8.64 2.44
CA CYS A 181 23.01 8.51 3.63
C CYS A 181 24.46 8.73 3.27
N ASP A 182 25.26 9.11 4.26
CA ASP A 182 26.71 8.98 4.14
C ASP A 182 27.13 7.51 4.14
N LYS A 183 28.39 7.27 3.79
CA LYS A 183 29.01 5.95 3.93
C LYS A 183 28.96 5.52 5.40
N LEU A 184 28.41 4.33 5.65
CA LEU A 184 28.35 3.78 7.00
C LEU A 184 29.69 3.14 7.38
N THR A 185 30.01 3.12 8.67
CA THR A 185 31.19 2.44 9.23
C THR A 185 30.75 1.40 10.25
N ASP A 186 31.49 0.30 10.35
CA ASP A 186 31.32 -0.68 11.43
C ASP A 186 31.84 -0.17 12.78
N ASP A 187 31.67 -0.95 13.85
CA ASP A 187 32.13 -0.63 15.20
C ASP A 187 33.66 -0.42 15.30
N GLY A 188 34.42 -0.92 14.32
CA GLY A 188 35.86 -0.74 14.19
C GLY A 188 36.25 0.50 13.40
N GLY A 189 35.28 1.31 12.95
CA GLY A 189 35.49 2.50 12.12
C GLY A 189 35.84 2.19 10.66
N LYS A 190 35.70 0.93 10.22
CA LYS A 190 35.92 0.54 8.83
C LYS A 190 34.65 0.78 8.02
N GLU A 191 34.80 1.36 6.83
CA GLU A 191 33.69 1.59 5.92
C GLU A 191 32.98 0.28 5.56
N ILE A 192 31.66 0.27 5.73
CA ILE A 192 30.77 -0.79 5.25
C ILE A 192 30.68 -0.65 3.73
N THR A 193 31.31 -1.59 3.05
CA THR A 193 31.39 -1.65 1.57
C THR A 193 30.49 -2.73 0.99
N GLU A 194 29.86 -3.53 1.85
CA GLU A 194 28.90 -4.55 1.49
C GLU A 194 27.48 -4.10 1.83
N HIS A 195 26.51 -4.82 1.27
CA HIS A 195 25.12 -4.62 1.62
C HIS A 195 24.83 -5.10 3.03
N ASP A 196 24.17 -4.27 3.83
CA ASP A 196 23.71 -4.61 5.18
C ASP A 196 22.24 -4.25 5.29
N GLY A 197 21.40 -5.11 5.87
CA GLY A 197 20.03 -4.72 6.15
C GLY A 197 19.48 -5.14 7.50
N ASN A 198 20.36 -5.28 8.49
CA ASN A 198 19.93 -5.30 9.89
C ASN A 198 20.09 -3.93 10.54
N LEU A 199 19.96 -2.86 9.75
CA LEU A 199 20.17 -1.50 10.24
C LEU A 199 19.00 -1.01 11.07
N THR A 200 19.34 -0.42 12.21
CA THR A 200 18.43 0.41 13.00
C THR A 200 18.81 1.87 12.80
N ILE A 201 17.94 2.61 12.12
CA ILE A 201 18.17 4.01 11.77
C ILE A 201 17.46 4.90 12.79
N ASN A 202 18.24 5.51 13.69
CA ASN A 202 17.72 6.41 14.71
C ASN A 202 17.26 7.76 14.13
N THR A 203 17.74 8.11 12.94
CA THR A 203 17.50 9.41 12.28
C THR A 203 16.34 9.36 11.30
N ILE A 204 15.53 8.30 11.24
CA ILE A 204 14.51 8.17 10.17
C ILE A 204 13.45 9.28 10.17
N PHE A 205 13.11 9.80 11.35
CA PHE A 205 12.07 10.83 11.45
C PHE A 205 12.59 12.20 11.07
N ASN A 206 11.69 12.99 10.48
CA ASN A 206 11.94 14.35 9.99
C ASN A 206 13.02 14.42 8.89
N GLN A 207 13.39 13.29 8.30
CA GLN A 207 14.23 13.24 7.11
C GLN A 207 13.38 13.15 5.85
N GLN A 208 13.91 13.69 4.75
CA GLN A 208 13.30 13.54 3.45
C GLN A 208 13.40 12.08 3.00
N ILE A 209 12.25 11.45 2.80
CA ILE A 209 12.14 10.11 2.23
C ILE A 209 11.66 10.24 0.80
N ASN A 210 12.24 9.47 -0.11
CA ASN A 210 11.85 9.45 -1.52
C ASN A 210 11.17 8.12 -1.85
N LEU A 211 10.23 8.17 -2.78
CA LEU A 211 9.66 6.98 -3.40
C LEU A 211 10.57 6.54 -4.55
N PHE A 212 11.03 5.29 -4.50
CA PHE A 212 11.81 4.68 -5.57
C PHE A 212 10.88 4.16 -6.66
N VAL A 213 11.02 4.68 -7.87
CA VAL A 213 10.23 4.29 -9.04
C VAL A 213 11.16 3.76 -10.13
N PRO A 214 11.06 2.47 -10.50
CA PRO A 214 11.74 1.95 -11.68
C PRO A 214 11.26 2.67 -12.95
N LYS A 215 12.21 3.14 -13.77
CA LYS A 215 11.91 3.79 -15.05
C LYS A 215 12.75 3.15 -16.15
N LEU A 216 12.10 2.78 -17.26
CA LEU A 216 12.81 2.32 -18.45
C LEU A 216 13.29 3.54 -19.25
N VAL A 217 14.60 3.66 -19.42
CA VAL A 217 15.26 4.72 -20.20
C VAL A 217 16.17 4.06 -21.22
N GLU A 218 15.92 4.30 -22.51
CA GLU A 218 16.76 3.78 -23.61
C GLU A 218 17.03 2.26 -23.52
N GLY A 219 16.01 1.48 -23.13
CA GLY A 219 16.12 0.02 -23.01
C GLY A 219 16.77 -0.49 -21.71
N SER A 220 17.18 0.40 -20.81
CA SER A 220 17.75 0.05 -19.50
C SER A 220 16.85 0.52 -18.36
N TRP A 221 16.69 -0.30 -17.32
CA TRP A 221 15.96 0.10 -16.12
C TRP A 221 16.85 0.97 -15.22
N CYS A 222 16.34 2.13 -14.84
CA CYS A 222 17.01 3.10 -13.99
C CYS A 222 16.15 3.44 -12.76
N GLU A 223 16.80 3.91 -11.70
CA GLU A 223 16.09 4.45 -10.54
C GLU A 223 15.61 5.87 -10.82
N SER A 224 14.34 6.15 -10.53
CA SER A 224 13.80 7.51 -10.42
C SER A 224 13.33 7.73 -8.99
N GLN A 225 13.57 8.93 -8.46
CA GLN A 225 13.25 9.29 -7.08
C GLN A 225 12.23 10.42 -7.10
N TYR A 226 11.14 10.24 -6.36
CA TYR A 226 10.13 11.29 -6.18
C TYR A 226 10.04 11.65 -4.70
N PRO A 227 10.06 12.94 -4.32
CA PRO A 227 9.88 13.35 -2.94
C PRO A 227 8.59 12.76 -2.35
N PHE A 228 8.71 12.05 -1.24
CA PHE A 228 7.60 11.39 -0.53
C PHE A 228 7.35 12.03 0.85
N GLY A 229 7.92 13.21 1.06
CA GLY A 229 7.87 13.95 2.31
C GLY A 229 8.67 13.32 3.46
N ASN A 230 8.38 13.81 4.67
CA ASN A 230 9.02 13.39 5.92
C ASN A 230 7.97 12.80 6.88
N ARG A 231 8.36 11.77 7.63
CA ARG A 231 7.56 11.20 8.71
C ARG A 231 7.97 11.83 10.03
N GLU A 232 7.01 12.35 10.80
CA GLU A 232 7.30 13.09 12.04
C GLU A 232 7.72 12.18 13.19
N ASP A 233 7.00 11.08 13.40
CA ASP A 233 7.29 10.07 14.43
C ASP A 233 6.53 8.75 14.16
N LEU A 234 6.62 7.78 15.09
CA LEU A 234 5.91 6.49 15.01
C LEU A 234 4.38 6.64 15.12
N SER A 235 3.89 7.68 15.78
CA SER A 235 2.46 7.93 15.98
C SER A 235 1.78 8.52 14.74
N ASP A 236 2.53 9.07 13.79
CA ASP A 236 2.04 9.53 12.48
C ASP A 236 1.63 8.34 11.58
N LYS A 237 0.45 7.78 11.89
CA LYS A 237 -0.16 6.66 11.18
C LYS A 237 -0.70 7.05 9.79
N TYR A 238 -0.75 8.34 9.48
CA TYR A 238 -1.38 8.85 8.25
C TYR A 238 -0.38 9.35 7.22
N TRP A 239 0.91 9.40 7.57
CA TRP A 239 2.00 9.82 6.70
C TRP A 239 1.93 9.21 5.30
N GLY A 240 1.85 7.88 5.18
CA GLY A 240 1.83 7.22 3.87
C GLY A 240 0.67 7.68 2.96
N TYR A 241 -0.52 7.89 3.52
CA TYR A 241 -1.67 8.43 2.78
C TYR A 241 -1.45 9.88 2.37
N ARG A 242 -0.95 10.71 3.31
CA ARG A 242 -0.63 12.13 3.06
C ARG A 242 0.37 12.28 1.92
N SER A 243 1.47 11.53 1.98
CA SER A 243 2.54 11.54 0.99
C SER A 243 2.08 11.09 -0.40
N VAL A 244 1.25 10.05 -0.51
CA VAL A 244 0.70 9.64 -1.82
C VAL A 244 -0.24 10.72 -2.37
N ILE A 245 -1.08 11.34 -1.54
CA ILE A 245 -1.96 12.43 -1.99
C ILE A 245 -1.15 13.61 -2.53
N GLU A 246 -0.10 14.02 -1.81
CA GLU A 246 0.78 15.11 -2.22
C GLU A 246 1.55 14.77 -3.50
N LEU A 247 2.04 13.54 -3.62
CA LEU A 247 2.69 13.06 -4.83
C LEU A 247 1.75 13.12 -6.05
N LEU A 248 0.51 12.64 -5.91
CA LEU A 248 -0.49 12.70 -6.99
C LEU A 248 -0.90 14.14 -7.34
N GLY A 249 -0.86 15.07 -6.38
CA GLY A 249 -1.19 16.49 -6.62
C GLY A 249 -0.04 17.30 -7.23
N SER A 250 1.21 16.91 -6.95
CA SER A 250 2.42 17.57 -7.48
C SER A 250 2.76 17.14 -8.91
N ILE A 251 2.30 15.95 -9.32
CA ILE A 251 2.34 15.51 -10.71
C ILE A 251 1.18 16.19 -11.45
N SER A 252 1.33 17.47 -11.80
CA SER A 252 0.46 18.08 -12.81
C SER A 252 0.61 17.32 -14.14
N PRO A 253 -0.49 17.14 -14.90
CA PRO A 253 -0.44 16.35 -16.12
C PRO A 253 0.52 17.01 -17.12
N LEU A 254 1.47 16.21 -17.61
CA LEU A 254 2.16 16.45 -18.87
C LEU A 254 1.15 16.52 -20.02
#